data_AF-A0A359LN81-F1
#
_entry.id   AF-A0A359LN81-F1
#
_cell.length_a   1.000
_cell.length_b   1.000
_cell.length_c   1.000
_cell.angle_alpha   90.00
_cell.angle_beta   90.00
_cell.angle_gamma   90.00
#
_symmetry.space_group_name_H-M   'P 1'
#
loop_
_entity.id
_entity.type
_entity.pdbx_description
1 polymer ?
#
loop_
_entity_poly.entity_id
_entity_poly.type
_entity_poly.pdbx_seq_one_letter_code
_entity_poly.pdbx_strand_id
1 'polypeptide(L)'
;MLIRGKSKKEEKEKVIISFAKKLGIVCLRSLEDYIRKNKIEKCYIIIPHPPHPNVIDYVENISVIEMIFSSDFEQKIEEIKKINPNNTIEIINLEDFGERNFMRDAV
;
A
#
# COMPACT_ATOMS: atom_id res chain seq x y z
N MET A 1 -26.61 10.35 36.74
CA MET A 1 -26.80 9.64 35.46
C MET A 1 -25.43 9.50 34.82
N LEU A 2 -24.85 8.29 34.83
CA LEU A 2 -23.50 8.03 34.32
C LEU A 2 -23.50 8.18 32.80
N ILE A 3 -22.87 9.24 32.28
CA ILE A 3 -22.57 9.37 30.86
C ILE A 3 -21.42 8.37 30.59
N ARG A 4 -21.78 7.13 30.24
CA ARG A 4 -20.85 6.13 29.71
C ARG A 4 -20.30 6.69 28.40
N GLY A 5 -19.15 7.37 28.48
CA GLY A 5 -18.30 7.60 27.33
C GLY A 5 -17.89 6.26 26.74
N LYS A 6 -18.61 5.80 25.71
CA LYS A 6 -18.06 4.80 24.80
C LYS A 6 -17.02 5.52 23.97
N SER A 7 -15.78 5.57 24.47
CA SER A 7 -14.63 5.85 23.63
C SER A 7 -14.63 4.76 22.55
N LYS A 8 -15.20 5.05 21.38
CA LYS A 8 -14.83 4.32 20.17
C LYS A 8 -13.32 4.51 20.10
N LYS A 9 -12.55 3.45 20.37
CA LYS A 9 -11.19 3.37 19.86
C LYS A 9 -11.37 3.57 18.36
N GLU A 10 -11.02 4.75 17.84
CA GLU A 10 -10.81 4.91 16.42
C GLU A 10 -9.77 3.85 16.06
N GLU A 11 -10.19 2.79 15.39
CA GLU A 11 -9.24 1.84 14.83
C GLU A 11 -8.36 2.66 13.91
N LYS A 12 -7.07 2.71 14.23
CA LYS A 12 -6.10 3.42 13.40
C LYS A 12 -6.17 2.82 12.00
N GLU A 13 -6.54 3.64 11.03
CA GLU A 13 -6.57 3.23 9.64
C GLU A 13 -5.19 2.73 9.22
N LYS A 14 -5.15 1.59 8.54
CA LYS A 14 -3.92 0.96 8.08
C LYS A 14 -3.54 1.54 6.72
N VAL A 15 -2.30 2.04 6.62
CA VAL A 15 -1.72 2.60 5.39
C VAL A 15 -0.54 1.73 4.98
N ILE A 16 -0.48 1.36 3.70
CA ILE A 16 0.70 0.71 3.11
C ILE A 16 1.56 1.76 2.42
N ILE A 17 2.87 1.67 2.62
CA ILE A 17 3.87 2.28 1.74
C ILE A 17 4.66 1.16 1.07
N SER A 18 4.45 0.99 -0.22
CA SER A 18 5.13 0.01 -1.05
C SER A 18 6.18 0.68 -1.92
N PHE A 19 7.28 -0.01 -2.21
CA PHE A 19 8.28 0.47 -3.17
C PHE A 19 8.78 -0.65 -4.08
N ALA A 20 9.21 -0.29 -5.29
CA ALA A 20 9.82 -1.20 -6.25
C ALA A 20 10.71 -0.45 -7.24
N LYS A 21 11.73 -1.11 -7.81
CA LYS A 21 12.45 -0.54 -8.98
C LYS A 21 11.66 -0.70 -10.28
N LYS A 22 10.86 -1.76 -10.37
CA LYS A 22 9.98 -2.06 -11.51
C LYS A 22 8.65 -2.60 -10.99
N LEU A 23 7.56 -2.09 -11.53
CA LEU A 23 6.21 -2.53 -11.19
C LEU A 23 5.63 -3.40 -12.30
N GLY A 24 5.37 -4.67 -11.97
CA GLY A 24 4.73 -5.63 -12.86
C GLY A 24 3.28 -5.92 -12.46
N ILE A 25 2.49 -6.39 -13.43
CA ILE A 25 1.06 -6.70 -13.24
C ILE A 25 0.82 -7.81 -12.18
N VAL A 26 1.74 -8.77 -12.08
CA VAL A 26 1.64 -9.86 -11.09
C VAL A 26 1.79 -9.31 -9.67
N CYS A 27 2.78 -8.44 -9.43
CA CYS A 27 2.98 -7.81 -8.12
C CYS A 27 1.75 -6.97 -7.72
N LEU A 28 1.15 -6.25 -8.66
CA LEU A 28 -0.06 -5.47 -8.41
C LEU A 28 -1.26 -6.32 -8.02
N ARG A 29 -1.49 -7.45 -8.70
CA ARG A 29 -2.57 -8.38 -8.36
C ARG A 29 -2.41 -8.93 -6.94
N SER A 30 -1.19 -9.37 -6.60
CA SER A 30 -0.89 -9.82 -5.24
C SER A 30 -1.11 -8.72 -4.21
N LEU A 31 -0.73 -7.48 -4.53
CA LEU A 31 -0.91 -6.33 -3.65
C LEU A 31 -2.38 -5.98 -3.47
N GLU A 32 -3.17 -6.00 -4.54
CA GLU A 32 -4.62 -5.79 -4.51
C GLU A 32 -5.31 -6.84 -3.64
N ASP A 33 -4.95 -8.12 -3.78
CA ASP A 33 -5.47 -9.20 -2.95
C ASP A 33 -5.13 -8.99 -1.48
N TYR A 34 -3.91 -8.54 -1.17
CA TYR A 34 -3.49 -8.23 0.19
C TYR A 34 -4.27 -7.03 0.77
N ILE A 35 -4.41 -5.95 0.01
CA ILE A 35 -5.20 -4.76 0.37
C ILE A 35 -6.63 -5.16 0.72
N ARG A 36 -7.25 -5.99 -0.13
CA ARG A 36 -8.62 -6.48 0.08
C ARG A 36 -8.73 -7.39 1.31
N LYS A 37 -7.83 -8.37 1.46
CA LYS A 37 -7.81 -9.31 2.61
C LYS A 37 -7.65 -8.56 3.94
N ASN A 38 -6.88 -7.47 3.95
CA ASN A 38 -6.55 -6.70 5.15
C ASN A 38 -7.37 -5.42 5.34
N LYS A 39 -8.34 -5.12 4.47
CA LYS A 39 -9.19 -3.92 4.51
C LYS A 39 -8.37 -2.62 4.64
N ILE A 40 -7.43 -2.46 3.72
CA ILE A 40 -6.48 -1.34 3.74
C ILE A 40 -7.09 -0.16 3.00
N GLU A 41 -7.16 0.98 3.68
CA GLU A 41 -7.84 2.19 3.17
C GLU A 41 -6.98 2.97 2.17
N LYS A 42 -5.65 2.89 2.31
CA LYS A 42 -4.72 3.62 1.43
C LYS A 42 -3.41 2.86 1.23
N CYS A 43 -2.96 2.82 -0.02
CA CYS A 43 -1.68 2.26 -0.41
C CYS A 43 -0.91 3.23 -1.30
N TYR A 44 0.31 3.56 -0.93
CA TYR A 44 1.24 4.33 -1.76
C TYR A 44 2.22 3.37 -2.43
N ILE A 45 2.44 3.51 -3.74
CA ILE A 45 3.45 2.75 -4.47
C ILE A 45 4.49 3.73 -5.00
N ILE A 46 5.70 3.70 -4.42
CA ILE A 46 6.81 4.56 -4.82
C ILE A 46 7.67 3.83 -5.85
N ILE A 47 7.81 4.41 -7.03
CA ILE A 47 8.57 3.85 -8.15
C ILE A 47 9.42 4.94 -8.81
N PRO A 48 10.62 4.63 -9.32
CA PRO A 48 11.51 5.65 -9.88
C PRO A 48 11.07 6.12 -11.27
N HIS A 49 10.35 5.27 -12.01
CA HIS A 49 9.94 5.49 -13.39
C HIS A 49 8.53 4.96 -13.64
N PRO A 50 7.78 5.55 -14.59
CA PRO A 50 6.48 5.04 -15.00
C PRO A 50 6.58 3.60 -15.49
N PRO A 51 5.66 2.72 -15.07
CA PRO A 51 5.62 1.35 -15.59
C PRO A 51 4.97 1.33 -16.98
N HIS A 52 4.80 0.14 -17.53
CA HIS A 52 4.10 -0.05 -18.80
C HIS A 52 2.66 0.52 -18.72
N PRO A 53 2.10 1.13 -19.79
CA PRO A 53 0.73 1.68 -19.79
C PRO A 53 -0.34 0.76 -19.20
N ASN A 54 -0.37 -0.51 -19.61
CA ASN A 54 -1.30 -1.50 -19.03
C ASN A 54 -1.23 -1.64 -17.49
N VAL A 55 -0.08 -1.39 -16.89
CA VAL A 55 0.12 -1.40 -15.42
C VAL A 55 -0.47 -0.12 -14.82
N ILE A 56 -0.29 1.03 -15.50
CA ILE A 56 -0.89 2.30 -15.11
C ILE A 56 -2.41 2.20 -15.15
N ASP A 57 -2.97 1.76 -16.28
CA ASP A 57 -4.41 1.57 -16.46
C ASP A 57 -4.97 0.65 -15.37
N TYR A 58 -4.26 -0.42 -15.03
CA TYR A 58 -4.68 -1.33 -13.97
C TYR A 58 -4.74 -0.64 -12.60
N VAL A 59 -3.71 0.14 -12.24
CA VAL A 59 -3.68 0.86 -10.95
C VAL A 59 -4.76 1.93 -10.88
N GLU A 60 -5.03 2.65 -11.98
CA GLU A 60 -6.07 3.68 -12.01
C GLU A 60 -7.47 3.13 -11.71
N ASN A 61 -7.70 1.83 -11.95
CA ASN A 61 -8.93 1.15 -11.59
C ASN A 61 -9.02 0.76 -10.09
N ILE A 62 -7.95 0.96 -9.32
CA ILE A 62 -7.88 0.62 -7.89
C ILE A 62 -7.80 1.91 -7.07
N SER A 63 -8.96 2.40 -6.61
CA SER A 63 -9.11 3.72 -5.97
C SER A 63 -8.26 3.95 -4.71
N VAL A 64 -7.86 2.89 -4.03
CA VAL A 64 -7.06 2.96 -2.79
C VAL A 64 -5.55 3.03 -3.05
N ILE A 65 -5.11 2.79 -4.29
CA ILE A 65 -3.69 2.83 -4.68
C ILE A 65 -3.36 4.20 -5.26
N GLU A 66 -2.23 4.76 -4.82
CA GLU A 66 -1.64 5.98 -5.36
C GLU A 66 -0.20 5.73 -5.78
N MET A 67 0.13 5.97 -7.06
CA MET A 67 1.50 5.87 -7.55
C MET A 67 2.24 7.19 -7.35
N ILE A 68 3.45 7.09 -6.79
CA ILE A 68 4.35 8.23 -6.57
C ILE A 68 5.64 7.97 -7.34
N PHE A 69 6.01 8.91 -8.20
CA PHE A 69 7.28 8.84 -8.93
C PHE A 69 8.40 9.50 -8.14
N SER A 70 9.33 8.69 -7.63
CA SER A 70 10.53 9.18 -6.92
C SER A 70 11.64 8.15 -6.97
N SER A 71 12.87 8.62 -7.20
CA SER A 71 14.09 7.83 -7.01
C SER A 71 14.59 7.85 -5.57
N ASP A 72 14.15 8.82 -4.75
CA ASP A 72 14.45 8.88 -3.32
C ASP A 72 13.28 8.29 -2.53
N PHE A 73 13.38 7.00 -2.23
CA PHE A 73 12.35 6.25 -1.51
C PHE A 73 12.29 6.65 -0.03
N GLU A 74 13.44 6.86 0.60
CA GLU A 74 13.51 7.18 2.03
C GLU A 74 12.84 8.51 2.32
N GLN A 75 13.15 9.54 1.52
CA GLN A 75 12.51 10.84 1.65
C GLN A 75 10.99 10.76 1.50
N LYS A 76 10.48 10.01 0.51
CA LYS A 76 9.03 9.88 0.31
C LYS A 76 8.34 9.04 1.37
N ILE A 77 8.97 7.99 1.88
CA ILE A 77 8.46 7.27 3.04
C ILE A 77 8.27 8.24 4.22
N GLU A 78 9.27 9.09 4.51
CA GLU A 78 9.19 10.06 5.61
C GLU A 78 8.12 11.14 5.38
N GLU A 79 7.95 11.62 4.16
CA GLU A 79 6.87 12.54 3.82
C GLU A 79 5.49 11.90 4.03
N ILE A 80 5.30 10.66 3.55
CA ILE A 80 4.03 9.93 3.69
C ILE A 80 3.73 9.64 5.17
N LYS A 81 4.75 9.32 5.99
CA LYS A 81 4.59 9.15 7.43
C LYS A 81 4.12 10.44 8.11
N LYS A 82 4.66 11.60 7.71
CA LYS A 82 4.29 12.90 8.30
C LYS A 82 2.85 13.29 8.01
N ILE A 83 2.32 12.96 6.83
CA ILE A 83 0.93 13.24 6.47
C ILE A 83 -0.07 12.21 7.04
N ASN A 84 0.41 11.05 7.50
CA ASN A 84 -0.39 9.98 8.12
C ASN A 84 0.04 9.69 9.58
N PRO A 85 0.11 10.69 10.48
CA PRO A 85 0.74 10.53 11.80
C PRO A 85 -0.04 9.62 12.77
N ASN A 86 -1.34 9.44 12.54
CA ASN A 86 -2.21 8.63 13.41
C ASN A 86 -2.49 7.23 12.86
N ASN A 87 -2.03 6.95 11.64
CA ASN A 87 -2.26 5.69 10.95
C ASN A 87 -1.24 4.63 11.37
N THR A 88 -1.61 3.37 11.27
CA THR A 88 -0.63 2.28 11.33
C THR A 88 -0.02 2.11 9.95
N ILE A 89 1.30 2.31 9.85
CA ILE A 89 2.02 2.26 8.57
C ILE A 89 2.76 0.92 8.46
N GLU A 90 2.51 0.22 7.35
CA GLU A 90 3.26 -0.98 6.95
C GLU A 90 4.08 -0.65 5.70
N ILE A 91 5.38 -1.00 5.72
CA ILE A 91 6.28 -0.78 4.59
C ILE A 91 6.54 -2.13 3.91
N ILE A 92 6.33 -2.20 2.60
CA ILE A 92 6.44 -3.42 1.81
C ILE A 92 7.41 -3.21 0.64
N ASN A 93 8.39 -4.11 0.50
CA ASN A 93 9.17 -4.23 -0.73
C ASN A 93 8.42 -5.10 -1.74
N LEU A 94 7.99 -4.54 -2.87
CA LEU A 94 7.21 -5.27 -3.86
C LEU A 94 8.03 -6.30 -4.64
N GLU A 95 9.35 -6.17 -4.67
CA GLU A 95 10.24 -7.16 -5.29
C GLU A 95 10.17 -8.49 -4.54
N ASP A 96 10.11 -8.45 -3.19
CA ASP A 96 9.99 -9.64 -2.35
C ASP A 96 8.55 -10.15 -2.22
N PHE A 97 7.57 -9.31 -2.57
CA PHE A 97 6.15 -9.57 -2.30
C PHE A 97 5.48 -10.44 -3.36
N GLY A 98 5.81 -10.21 -4.64
CA GLY A 98 5.24 -10.94 -5.77
C GLY A 98 5.53 -12.43 -5.70
N GLU A 99 6.77 -12.82 -5.41
CA GLU A 99 7.19 -14.23 -5.34
C GLU A 99 6.64 -14.93 -4.09
N ARG A 100 6.69 -14.28 -2.92
CA ARG A 100 6.33 -14.91 -1.64
C ARG A 100 4.83 -15.16 -1.46
N ASN A 101 3.96 -14.30 -2.00
CA ASN A 101 2.51 -14.48 -1.85
C ASN A 101 1.92 -15.45 -2.88
N PHE A 102 2.43 -15.49 -4.12
CA PHE A 102 1.98 -16.48 -5.10
C PHE A 102 2.33 -17.91 -4.69
N MET A 103 3.47 -18.13 -4.01
CA MET A 103 3.84 -19.45 -3.50
C MET A 103 3.09 -19.86 -2.24
N ARG A 104 2.46 -18.93 -1.50
CA ARG A 104 1.71 -19.25 -0.28
C ARG A 104 0.28 -19.70 -0.54
N ASP A 105 -0.33 -19.27 -1.65
CA ASP A 105 -1.68 -19.69 -2.04
C ASP A 105 -1.70 -21.04 -2.81
N ALA A 106 -0.56 -21.74 -2.91
CA ALA A 106 -0.45 -23.09 -3.47
C ALA A 106 -0.30 -24.16 -2.37
N VAL A 107 -1.34 -24.36 -1.54
CA VAL A 107 -1.48 -25.54 -0.66
C VAL A 107 -2.92 -26.02 -0.69
#